data_AF-A0A318ZGU7-F1
#
_entry.id   AF-A0A318ZGU7-F1
#
_cell.length_a   1.000
_cell.length_b   1.000
_cell.length_c   1.000
_cell.angle_alpha   90.00
_cell.angle_beta   90.00
_cell.angle_gamma   90.00
#
_symmetry.space_group_name_H-M   'P 1'
#
loop_
_entity.id
_entity.type
_entity.pdbx_description
1 polymer ?
#
loop_
_entity_poly.entity_id
_entity_poly.type
_entity_poly.pdbx_seq_one_letter_code
_entity_poly.pdbx_strand_id
1 'polypeptide(L)'
;MKTSTILAILGAASCAVAIRCTQGLTYCGTSLVKKGNYTRDMQNALQRESISTSSHDLLDSLYLCTIDEDYLIWRQTCRRGACQDNGTNRDDTCIGTAEQSQDERQQEEAQDQDLFGQTQTQNAVPTMTF
;
A
#
# COMPACT_ATOMS: atom_id res chain seq x y z
N MET A 1 -23.73 63.93 -10.59
CA MET A 1 -23.25 62.58 -10.95
C MET A 1 -23.38 61.71 -9.71
N LYS A 2 -24.16 60.62 -9.75
CA LYS A 2 -24.43 59.76 -8.57
C LYS A 2 -23.61 58.48 -8.72
N THR A 3 -22.63 58.26 -7.86
CA THR A 3 -21.79 57.05 -7.85
C THR A 3 -22.40 56.03 -6.89
N SER A 4 -22.95 54.94 -7.42
CA SER A 4 -23.37 53.78 -6.63
C SER A 4 -22.17 52.89 -6.35
N THR A 5 -21.79 52.80 -5.07
CA THR A 5 -20.71 51.93 -4.60
C THR A 5 -21.27 50.51 -4.40
N ILE A 6 -20.83 49.55 -5.21
CA ILE A 6 -21.17 48.13 -5.06
C ILE A 6 -20.13 47.52 -4.10
N LEU A 7 -20.59 47.09 -2.92
CA LEU A 7 -19.76 46.41 -1.92
C LEU A 7 -19.80 44.90 -2.20
N ALA A 8 -18.75 44.37 -2.84
CA ALA A 8 -18.61 42.94 -3.07
C ALA A 8 -18.09 42.25 -1.80
N ILE A 9 -18.91 41.42 -1.18
CA ILE A 9 -18.53 40.62 0.00
C ILE A 9 -17.82 39.37 -0.53
N LEU A 10 -16.49 39.33 -0.44
CA LEU A 10 -15.72 38.10 -0.70
C LEU A 10 -15.96 37.13 0.47
N GLY A 11 -16.72 36.06 0.22
CA GLY A 11 -16.85 34.94 1.13
C GLY A 11 -15.50 34.21 1.26
N ALA A 12 -14.90 34.25 2.44
CA ALA A 12 -13.75 33.42 2.76
C ALA A 12 -14.22 31.96 2.86
N ALA A 13 -13.92 31.15 1.86
CA ALA A 13 -14.07 29.70 1.96
C ALA A 13 -13.00 29.18 2.92
N SER A 14 -13.41 28.84 4.14
CA SER A 14 -12.56 28.19 5.13
C SER A 14 -12.24 26.77 4.64
N CYS A 15 -11.13 26.61 3.92
CA CYS A 15 -10.58 25.30 3.63
C CYS A 15 -10.08 24.70 4.94
N ALA A 16 -10.89 23.84 5.57
CA ALA A 16 -10.44 23.01 6.67
C ALA A 16 -9.31 22.10 6.14
N VAL A 17 -8.07 22.47 6.43
CA VAL A 17 -6.91 21.62 6.11
C VAL A 17 -6.90 20.52 7.16
N ALA A 18 -7.54 19.39 6.86
CA ALA A 18 -7.36 18.19 7.67
C ALA A 18 -5.87 17.84 7.67
N ILE A 19 -5.32 17.44 8.82
CA ILE A 19 -3.95 16.93 8.90
C ILE A 19 -3.90 15.62 8.11
N ARG A 20 -3.52 15.72 6.83
CA ARG A 20 -3.45 14.58 5.90
C ARG A 20 -2.28 13.67 6.29
N CYS A 21 -2.41 12.38 6.03
CA CYS A 21 -1.29 11.45 6.08
C CYS A 21 -0.23 11.91 5.06
N THR A 22 1.03 11.56 5.28
CA THR A 22 2.09 11.91 4.34
C THR A 22 1.99 10.98 3.15
N GLN A 23 1.81 11.54 1.96
CA GLN A 23 1.71 10.77 0.72
C GLN A 23 2.91 9.83 0.56
N GLY A 24 2.64 8.61 0.12
CA GLY A 24 3.66 7.60 -0.15
C GLY A 24 4.13 6.85 1.09
N LEU A 25 3.70 7.23 2.29
CA LEU A 25 3.97 6.49 3.52
C LEU A 25 2.86 5.50 3.84
N THR A 26 3.27 4.38 4.40
CA THR A 26 2.42 3.34 4.94
C THR A 26 2.21 3.57 6.43
N TYR A 27 0.95 3.51 6.87
CA TYR A 27 0.58 3.71 8.27
C TYR A 27 -0.20 2.51 8.80
N CYS A 28 0.05 2.18 10.07
CA CYS A 28 -0.85 1.36 10.85
C CYS A 28 -2.19 2.06 11.03
N GLY A 29 -3.27 1.29 11.05
CA GLY A 29 -4.59 1.84 11.37
C GLY A 29 -4.63 2.55 12.72
N THR A 30 -3.92 2.04 13.72
CA THR A 30 -3.73 2.73 15.01
C THR A 30 -3.04 4.09 14.87
N SER A 31 -2.01 4.21 14.04
CA SER A 31 -1.31 5.47 13.76
C SER A 31 -2.23 6.48 13.08
N LEU A 32 -3.04 6.03 12.12
CA LEU A 32 -4.01 6.88 11.42
C LEU A 32 -5.07 7.44 12.37
N VAL A 33 -5.64 6.60 13.25
CA VAL A 33 -6.62 7.06 14.26
C VAL A 33 -6.03 8.11 15.20
N LYS A 34 -4.75 7.97 15.59
CA LYS A 34 -4.05 8.99 16.38
C LYS A 34 -3.86 10.30 15.60
N LYS A 35 -3.66 10.22 14.29
CA LYS A 35 -3.41 11.37 13.41
C LYS A 35 -4.69 12.14 13.07
N GLY A 36 -5.83 11.46 13.00
CA GLY A 36 -7.12 12.09 12.70
C GLY A 36 -8.26 11.12 12.40
N ASN A 37 -9.29 11.62 11.73
CA ASN A 37 -10.51 10.86 11.45
C ASN A 37 -10.40 10.05 10.14
N TYR A 38 -9.61 8.97 10.16
CA TYR A 38 -9.42 8.07 9.02
C TYR A 38 -10.30 6.83 9.05
N THR A 39 -11.13 6.64 10.07
CA THR A 39 -11.90 5.41 10.28
C THR A 39 -12.76 5.05 9.07
N ARG A 40 -13.41 6.04 8.45
CA ARG A 40 -14.25 5.82 7.27
C ARG A 40 -13.41 5.43 6.04
N ASP A 41 -12.26 6.08 5.86
CA ASP A 41 -11.38 5.81 4.72
C ASP A 41 -10.75 4.41 4.85
N MET A 42 -10.39 3.99 6.07
CA MET A 42 -9.94 2.63 6.34
C MET A 42 -11.04 1.59 6.09
N GLN A 43 -12.29 1.86 6.49
CA GLN A 43 -13.43 0.99 6.21
C GLN A 43 -13.66 0.84 4.70
N ASN A 44 -13.61 1.93 3.95
CA ASN A 44 -13.75 1.91 2.50
C ASN A 44 -12.61 1.10 1.85
N ALA A 45 -11.37 1.27 2.34
CA ALA A 45 -10.22 0.51 1.85
C ALA A 45 -10.37 -1.00 2.07
N LEU A 46 -10.82 -1.43 3.25
CA LEU A 46 -11.09 -2.85 3.54
C LEU A 46 -12.26 -3.39 2.70
N GLN A 47 -13.33 -2.60 2.54
CA GLN A 47 -14.50 -3.01 1.76
C GLN A 47 -14.18 -3.23 0.28
N ARG A 48 -13.28 -2.43 -0.31
CA ARG A 48 -12.81 -2.64 -1.69
C ARG A 48 -12.15 -4.01 -1.87
N GLU A 49 -11.41 -4.46 -0.86
CA GLU A 49 -10.74 -5.76 -0.86
C GLU A 49 -11.64 -6.90 -0.33
N SER A 50 -12.93 -6.62 -0.06
CA SER A 50 -13.86 -7.57 0.54
C SER A 50 -13.39 -8.12 1.90
N ILE A 51 -12.60 -7.35 2.64
CA ILE A 51 -12.12 -7.70 3.98
C ILE A 51 -13.14 -7.24 5.03
N SER A 52 -13.28 -8.03 6.09
CA SER A 52 -14.09 -7.67 7.25
C SER A 52 -13.63 -6.32 7.84
N THR A 53 -14.57 -5.50 8.30
CA THR A 53 -14.26 -4.21 8.96
C THR A 53 -14.22 -4.36 10.48
N SER A 54 -13.67 -5.47 10.99
CA SER A 54 -13.53 -5.67 12.43
C SER A 54 -12.52 -4.69 13.02
N SER A 55 -12.55 -4.46 14.34
CA SER A 55 -11.56 -3.60 14.99
C SER A 55 -10.11 -4.07 14.76
N HIS A 56 -9.91 -5.38 14.61
CA HIS A 56 -8.60 -5.93 14.28
C HIS A 56 -8.18 -5.55 12.86
N ASP A 57 -9.04 -5.80 11.88
CA ASP A 57 -8.77 -5.51 10.47
C ASP A 57 -8.57 -4.00 10.27
N LEU A 58 -9.28 -3.16 11.02
CA LEU A 58 -9.12 -1.71 10.95
C LEU A 58 -7.81 -1.23 11.57
N LEU A 59 -7.51 -1.64 12.80
CA LEU A 59 -6.44 -1.05 13.61
C LEU A 59 -5.06 -1.69 13.36
N ASP A 60 -5.03 -3.00 13.09
CA ASP A 60 -3.80 -3.76 12.89
C ASP A 60 -3.44 -3.93 11.40
N SER A 61 -4.11 -3.24 10.48
CA SER A 61 -3.73 -3.23 9.06
C SER A 61 -2.80 -2.08 8.68
N LEU A 62 -2.03 -2.30 7.62
CA LEU A 62 -1.23 -1.29 6.93
C LEU A 62 -2.01 -0.66 5.78
N TYR A 63 -1.96 0.66 5.73
CA TYR A 63 -2.58 1.47 4.69
C TYR A 63 -1.57 2.40 4.04
N LEU A 64 -1.45 2.36 2.72
CA LEU A 64 -0.67 3.31 1.94
C LEU A 64 -1.47 4.60 1.78
N CYS A 65 -0.87 5.72 2.20
CA CYS A 65 -1.44 7.04 2.01
C CYS A 65 -1.24 7.53 0.57
N THR A 66 -2.32 7.86 -0.12
CA THR A 66 -2.30 8.40 -1.48
C THR A 66 -2.93 9.80 -1.52
N ILE A 67 -2.76 10.50 -2.65
CA ILE A 67 -3.48 11.75 -2.94
C ILE A 67 -4.70 11.54 -3.82
N ASP A 68 -4.92 10.30 -4.24
CA ASP A 68 -5.95 9.93 -5.20
C ASP A 68 -7.33 9.92 -4.55
N GLU A 69 -8.37 9.63 -5.35
CA GLU A 69 -9.74 9.52 -4.87
C GLU A 69 -9.87 8.51 -3.73
N ASP A 70 -9.04 7.47 -3.77
CA ASP A 70 -8.89 6.44 -2.75
C ASP A 70 -7.76 6.80 -1.77
N TYR A 71 -8.00 7.84 -0.95
CA TYR A 71 -7.10 8.43 0.06
C TYR A 71 -6.19 7.44 0.83
N LEU A 72 -6.67 6.21 1.06
CA LEU A 72 -5.94 5.12 1.68
C LEU A 72 -6.10 3.84 0.85
N ILE A 73 -5.01 3.15 0.57
CA ILE A 73 -5.03 1.80 -0.05
C ILE A 73 -4.63 0.78 1.01
N TRP A 74 -5.44 -0.26 1.22
CA TRP A 74 -5.08 -1.35 2.12
C TRP A 74 -3.93 -2.17 1.52
N ARG A 75 -2.96 -2.56 2.35
CA ARG A 75 -1.78 -3.34 1.91
C ARG A 75 -1.75 -4.74 2.51
N GLN A 76 -1.94 -4.83 3.82
CA GLN A 76 -1.98 -6.11 4.54
C GLN A 76 -2.57 -5.93 5.95
N THR A 77 -3.18 -6.99 6.48
CA THR A 77 -3.60 -7.07 7.88
C THR A 77 -2.50 -7.75 8.69
N CYS A 78 -1.89 -7.05 9.64
CA CYS A 78 -0.92 -7.65 10.56
C CYS A 78 -1.64 -8.56 11.56
N ARG A 79 -0.89 -9.40 12.29
CA ARG A 79 -1.43 -10.06 13.49
C ARG A 79 -1.86 -9.02 14.54
N ARG A 80 -2.73 -9.41 15.47
CA ARG A 80 -3.18 -8.53 16.55
C ARG A 80 -1.99 -7.96 17.33
N GLY A 81 -1.85 -6.64 17.37
CA GLY A 81 -0.76 -5.95 18.05
C GLY A 81 0.61 -6.07 17.37
N ALA A 82 0.66 -6.60 16.14
CA ALA A 82 1.90 -6.72 15.36
C ALA A 82 2.16 -5.52 14.44
N CYS A 83 1.23 -4.56 14.35
CA CYS A 83 1.45 -3.36 13.57
C CYS A 83 2.32 -2.37 14.37
N GLN A 84 3.54 -2.12 13.91
CA GLN A 84 4.52 -1.27 14.57
C GLN A 84 4.61 0.10 13.88
N ASP A 85 4.32 1.14 14.67
CA ASP A 85 4.59 2.54 14.34
C ASP A 85 6.10 2.79 14.38
N ASN A 86 6.69 3.11 13.22
CA ASN A 86 8.13 3.37 13.09
C ASN A 86 8.50 4.84 13.31
N GLY A 87 7.52 5.69 13.64
CA GLY A 87 7.70 7.09 13.97
C GLY A 87 7.50 8.03 12.79
N THR A 88 7.84 9.29 13.01
CA THR A 88 7.53 10.37 12.04
C THR A 88 8.30 10.21 10.74
N ASN A 89 7.56 10.31 9.62
CA ASN A 89 8.08 10.21 8.26
C ASN A 89 8.78 8.86 7.95
N ARG A 90 8.30 7.78 8.55
CA ARG A 90 8.74 6.41 8.27
C ARG A 90 7.53 5.54 8.02
N ASP A 91 7.71 4.51 7.20
CA ASP A 91 6.68 3.50 6.95
C ASP A 91 6.49 2.62 8.18
N ASP A 92 5.24 2.43 8.58
CA ASP A 92 4.86 1.45 9.59
C ASP A 92 4.97 0.02 9.03
N THR A 93 5.24 -0.93 9.91
CA THR A 93 5.55 -2.32 9.50
C THR A 93 4.85 -3.35 10.37
N CYS A 94 4.50 -4.50 9.78
CA CYS A 94 4.09 -5.67 10.57
C CYS A 94 5.31 -6.40 11.15
N ILE A 95 5.35 -6.61 12.47
CA ILE A 95 6.40 -7.38 13.16
C ILE A 95 5.92 -8.76 13.63
N GLY A 96 6.81 -9.76 13.61
CA GLY A 96 6.47 -11.12 14.03
C GLY A 96 6.08 -12.05 12.86
N THR A 97 7.11 -12.56 12.21
CA THR A 97 7.16 -13.69 11.26
C THR A 97 5.94 -13.97 10.36
N ALA A 98 6.07 -13.40 9.16
CA ALA A 98 5.84 -13.97 7.82
C ALA A 98 4.40 -14.40 7.46
N GLU A 99 3.73 -13.56 6.69
CA GLU A 99 3.77 -13.76 5.23
C GLU A 99 4.03 -12.42 4.55
N GLN A 100 5.18 -12.34 3.88
CA GLN A 100 5.51 -11.30 2.93
C GLN A 100 4.51 -11.38 1.78
N SER A 101 3.62 -10.42 1.65
CA SER A 101 2.82 -10.23 0.43
C SER A 101 3.74 -9.75 -0.72
N GLN A 102 4.44 -10.73 -1.28
CA GLN A 102 4.61 -11.02 -2.71
C GLN A 102 5.05 -9.94 -3.72
N ASP A 103 5.41 -8.72 -3.35
CA ASP A 103 5.80 -7.68 -4.34
C ASP A 103 7.31 -7.51 -4.57
N GLU A 104 8.22 -8.10 -3.78
CA GLU A 104 9.67 -7.90 -3.94
C GLU A 104 10.47 -9.15 -4.38
N ARG A 105 9.83 -10.31 -4.60
CA ARG A 105 10.55 -11.54 -5.00
C ARG A 105 10.60 -11.84 -6.50
N GLN A 106 10.03 -10.99 -7.37
CA GLN A 106 9.98 -11.28 -8.82
C GLN A 106 11.06 -10.60 -9.68
N GLN A 107 12.11 -9.98 -9.13
CA GLN A 107 13.12 -9.28 -9.96
C GLN A 107 14.57 -9.82 -9.95
N GLU A 108 14.91 -10.88 -9.19
CA GLU A 108 16.29 -11.41 -9.20
C GLU A 108 16.48 -12.81 -9.83
N GLU A 109 15.42 -13.53 -10.21
CA GLU A 109 15.56 -14.89 -10.79
C GLU A 109 15.67 -14.95 -12.33
N ALA A 110 15.74 -13.81 -13.03
CA ALA A 110 15.76 -13.77 -14.50
C ALA A 110 17.16 -13.70 -15.15
N GLN A 111 18.26 -13.89 -14.43
CA GLN A 111 19.62 -13.73 -14.97
C GLN A 111 20.47 -15.01 -15.08
N ASP A 112 19.99 -16.18 -14.65
CA ASP A 112 20.80 -17.42 -14.62
C ASP A 112 20.39 -18.51 -15.63
N GLN A 113 19.59 -18.19 -16.66
CA GLN A 113 19.14 -19.18 -17.66
C GLN A 113 19.83 -19.09 -19.03
N ASP A 114 20.76 -18.16 -19.24
CA ASP A 114 21.41 -17.95 -20.55
C ASP A 114 22.79 -18.62 -20.74
N LEU A 115 23.25 -19.49 -19.84
CA LEU A 115 24.58 -20.13 -19.99
C LEU A 115 24.60 -21.63 -20.33
N PHE A 116 23.49 -22.37 -20.22
CA PHE A 116 23.49 -23.83 -20.41
C PHE A 116 22.81 -24.33 -21.70
N GLY A 117 22.65 -23.45 -22.71
CA GLY A 117 21.91 -23.73 -23.95
C GLY A 117 22.70 -24.24 -25.16
N GLN A 118 23.88 -24.86 -25.02
CA GLN A 118 24.62 -25.40 -26.19
C GLN A 118 25.38 -26.70 -25.92
N THR A 119 24.71 -27.83 -25.72
CA THR A 119 25.34 -29.14 -26.03
C THR A 119 24.31 -30.24 -26.32
N GLN A 120 23.70 -30.26 -27.50
CA GLN A 120 23.13 -31.50 -28.07
C GLN A 120 23.25 -31.53 -29.59
N THR A 121 24.13 -32.41 -30.09
CA THR A 121 24.19 -33.06 -31.43
C THR A 121 25.61 -33.66 -31.49
N GLN A 122 25.87 -34.96 -31.37
CA GLN A 122 25.38 -36.11 -32.10
C GLN A 122 25.89 -37.36 -31.35
N ASN A 123 25.10 -38.41 -31.21
CA ASN A 123 25.62 -39.77 -31.07
C ASN A 123 24.61 -40.73 -31.70
N ALA A 124 24.90 -41.11 -32.93
CA ALA A 124 24.30 -42.26 -33.59
C ALA A 124 24.92 -43.55 -33.01
N VAL A 125 24.08 -44.56 -32.80
CA VAL A 125 24.23 -45.99 -33.16
C VAL A 125 23.26 -46.78 -32.27
N PRO A 126 22.40 -47.61 -32.88
CA PRO A 126 22.35 -48.99 -32.42
C PRO A 126 22.28 -49.97 -33.59
N THR A 127 22.88 -51.15 -33.45
CA THR A 127 22.23 -52.46 -33.65
C THR A 127 23.32 -53.55 -33.64
N MET A 128 23.29 -54.39 -32.59
CA MET A 128 23.97 -55.70 -32.56
C MET A 128 23.04 -56.74 -33.18
N THR A 129 23.58 -57.63 -34.00
CA THR A 129 22.97 -58.91 -34.38
C THR A 129 24.00 -60.02 -34.12
N PHE A 130 23.52 -61.15 -33.62
CA PHE A 130 24.25 -62.35 -33.20
C PHE A 130 25.05 -63.01 -34.33
#